data_AF-A0A932P3N1-F1
#
_entry.id   AF-A0A932P3N1-F1
#
_cell.length_a   1.000
_cell.length_b   1.000
_cell.length_c   1.000
_cell.angle_alpha   90.00
_cell.angle_beta   90.00
_cell.angle_gamma   90.00
#
_symmetry.space_group_name_H-M   'P 1'
#
loop_
_entity.id
_entity.type
_entity.pdbx_description
1 polymer ?
#
loop_
_entity_poly.entity_id
_entity_poly.type
_entity_poly.pdbx_seq_one_letter_code
_entity_poly.pdbx_strand_id
1 'polypeptide(L)'
;MTRGKGVISRPDPAGFLAGRDDVALGLVVVLGACARLLLLHGVGEVVNSDDAMAGIMALSILRGDFPVFFPGDGYMGSLESYATAVLFRLLGPSPALLYAVPCALSVGLIGLVYRL
;
A
#
# COMPACT_ATOMS: atom_id res chain seq x y z
N MET A 1 -63.16 -14.85 11.25
CA MET A 1 -61.84 -15.51 11.16
C MET A 1 -60.87 -14.53 10.51
N THR A 2 -59.88 -14.07 11.26
CA THR A 2 -59.10 -12.85 11.04
C THR A 2 -57.91 -13.07 10.10
N ARG A 3 -57.83 -12.21 9.09
CA ARG A 3 -56.79 -12.13 8.06
C ARG A 3 -55.46 -11.72 8.69
N GLY A 4 -54.48 -12.63 8.69
CA GLY A 4 -53.13 -12.39 9.21
C GLY A 4 -52.45 -11.24 8.45
N LYS A 5 -52.03 -10.20 9.19
CA LYS A 5 -51.27 -9.07 8.64
C LYS A 5 -49.86 -9.57 8.31
N GLY A 6 -49.49 -9.54 7.02
CA GLY A 6 -48.11 -9.69 6.60
C GLY A 6 -47.31 -8.51 7.14
N VAL A 7 -46.48 -8.76 8.15
CA VAL A 7 -45.49 -7.81 8.64
C VAL A 7 -44.43 -7.71 7.55
N ILE A 8 -44.48 -6.64 6.76
CA ILE A 8 -43.41 -6.29 5.82
C ILE A 8 -42.18 -5.97 6.67
N SER A 9 -41.25 -6.93 6.78
CA SER A 9 -39.93 -6.68 7.38
C SER A 9 -39.28 -5.54 6.60
N ARG A 10 -39.05 -4.41 7.27
CA ARG A 10 -38.28 -3.30 6.69
C ARG A 10 -36.85 -3.80 6.46
N PRO A 11 -36.29 -3.67 5.24
CA PRO A 11 -34.87 -3.95 5.03
C PRO A 11 -34.05 -3.06 5.96
N ASP A 12 -33.00 -3.62 6.55
CA ASP A 12 -32.16 -2.88 7.47
C ASP A 12 -31.38 -1.81 6.68
N PRO A 13 -31.52 -0.51 7.03
CA PRO A 13 -30.77 0.53 6.33
C PRO A 13 -29.26 0.41 6.57
N ALA A 14 -28.83 -0.26 7.66
CA ALA A 14 -27.43 -0.42 8.03
C ALA A 14 -26.66 -1.32 7.04
N GLY A 15 -27.21 -2.49 6.66
CA GLY A 15 -26.59 -3.39 5.69
C GLY A 15 -26.48 -2.79 4.28
N PHE A 16 -27.46 -1.98 3.87
CA PHE A 16 -27.44 -1.30 2.57
C PHE A 16 -26.38 -0.17 2.50
N LEU A 17 -26.19 0.56 3.60
CA LEU A 17 -25.17 1.61 3.70
C LEU A 17 -23.77 0.98 3.78
N ALA A 18 -23.58 -0.05 4.60
CA ALA A 18 -22.31 -0.78 4.70
C ALA A 18 -21.85 -1.33 3.33
N GLY A 19 -22.76 -1.93 2.55
CA GLY A 19 -22.43 -2.41 1.21
C GLY A 19 -22.09 -1.31 0.20
N ARG A 20 -22.67 -0.10 0.33
CA ARG A 20 -22.32 1.05 -0.50
C ARG A 20 -20.96 1.63 -0.15
N ASP A 21 -20.62 1.66 1.13
CA ASP A 21 -19.35 2.19 1.63
C ASP A 21 -18.19 1.27 1.26
N ASP A 22 -18.39 -0.05 1.32
CA ASP A 22 -17.39 -1.02 0.85
C ASP A 22 -17.13 -0.92 -0.66
N VAL A 23 -18.16 -0.68 -1.48
CA VAL A 23 -18.02 -0.44 -2.93
C VAL A 23 -17.28 0.87 -3.20
N ALA A 24 -17.62 1.93 -2.46
CA ALA A 24 -16.93 3.21 -2.58
C ALA A 24 -15.44 3.09 -2.20
N LEU A 25 -15.14 2.42 -1.09
CA LEU A 25 -13.77 2.12 -0.68
C LEU A 25 -13.02 1.33 -1.76
N GLY A 26 -13.62 0.25 -2.26
CA GLY A 26 -13.03 -0.55 -3.33
C GLY A 26 -12.69 0.29 -4.56
N LEU A 27 -13.60 1.18 -4.97
CA LEU A 27 -13.38 2.10 -6.08
C LEU A 27 -12.20 3.04 -5.82
N VAL A 28 -12.13 3.65 -4.64
CA VAL A 28 -11.04 4.60 -4.29
C VAL A 28 -9.70 3.88 -4.21
N VAL A 29 -9.64 2.66 -3.67
CA VAL A 29 -8.42 1.83 -3.63
C VAL A 29 -7.95 1.51 -5.05
N VAL A 30 -8.86 1.05 -5.93
CA VAL A 30 -8.52 0.73 -7.32
C VAL A 30 -8.04 1.97 -8.07
N LEU A 31 -8.75 3.10 -7.94
CA LEU A 31 -8.34 4.36 -8.55
C LEU A 31 -6.97 4.83 -8.03
N GLY A 32 -6.74 4.72 -6.72
CA GLY A 32 -5.47 5.06 -6.09
C GLY A 32 -4.31 4.19 -6.59
N ALA A 33 -4.53 2.89 -6.72
CA ALA A 33 -3.54 1.96 -7.26
C ALA A 33 -3.25 2.23 -8.74
N CYS A 34 -4.28 2.41 -9.57
CA CYS A 34 -4.13 2.75 -10.98
C CYS A 34 -3.35 4.06 -11.17
N ALA A 35 -3.68 5.09 -10.39
CA ALA A 35 -2.97 6.37 -10.45
C ALA A 35 -1.47 6.20 -10.16
N ARG A 36 -1.10 5.37 -9.17
CA ARG A 36 0.31 5.10 -8.83
C ARG A 36 1.02 4.35 -9.95
N LEU A 37 0.41 3.31 -10.50
CA LEU A 37 0.99 2.56 -11.62
C LEU A 37 1.22 3.45 -12.86
N LEU A 38 0.28 4.36 -13.16
CA LEU A 38 0.43 5.32 -14.25
C LEU A 38 1.57 6.30 -14.01
N LEU A 39 1.72 6.80 -12.77
CA LEU A 39 2.82 7.70 -12.41
C LEU A 39 4.17 6.99 -12.49
N LEU A 40 4.28 5.75 -11.97
CA LEU A 40 5.50 4.94 -12.06
C LEU A 40 5.89 4.69 -13.51
N HIS A 41 4.91 4.44 -14.39
CA HIS A 41 5.17 4.27 -15.81
C HIS A 41 5.76 5.54 -16.46
N GLY A 42 5.38 6.73 -15.98
CA GLY A 42 5.89 8.01 -16.47
C GLY A 42 7.29 8.39 -15.98
N VAL A 43 7.75 7.85 -14.84
CA VAL A 43 9.09 8.12 -14.28
C VAL A 43 10.19 7.35 -15.05
N GLY A 44 9.86 6.19 -15.62
CA GLY A 44 10.81 5.34 -16.35
C GLY A 44 11.78 4.60 -15.41
N GLU A 45 12.98 4.27 -15.90
CA GLU A 45 14.03 3.58 -15.13
C GLU A 45 14.93 4.52 -14.32
N VAL A 46 14.60 5.81 -14.26
CA VAL A 46 15.43 6.80 -13.57
C VAL A 46 15.20 6.69 -12.07
N VAL A 47 16.24 6.27 -11.35
CA VAL A 47 16.26 6.21 -9.89
C VAL A 47 16.87 7.50 -9.35
N ASN A 48 16.14 8.22 -8.50
CA ASN A 48 16.67 9.40 -7.83
C ASN A 48 17.65 9.02 -6.72
N SER A 49 18.48 9.96 -6.28
CA SER A 49 19.49 9.72 -5.24
C SER A 49 18.90 9.13 -3.95
N ASP A 50 17.72 9.61 -3.55
CA ASP A 50 17.05 9.22 -2.31
C ASP A 50 16.56 7.77 -2.40
N ASP A 51 15.89 7.41 -3.52
CA ASP A 51 15.44 6.05 -3.83
C ASP A 51 16.63 5.08 -3.93
N ALA A 52 17.72 5.53 -4.56
CA ALA A 52 18.94 4.74 -4.70
C ALA A 52 19.55 4.39 -3.35
N MET A 53 19.50 5.31 -2.38
CA MET A 53 20.01 5.08 -1.04
C MET A 53 19.24 3.95 -0.33
N ALA A 54 17.91 3.93 -0.45
CA ALA A 54 17.08 2.85 0.07
C ALA A 54 17.43 1.51 -0.60
N GLY A 55 17.65 1.51 -1.92
CA GLY A 55 18.08 0.33 -2.67
C GLY A 55 19.45 -0.20 -2.28
N ILE A 56 20.44 0.68 -2.11
CA ILE A 56 21.79 0.32 -1.67
C ILE A 56 21.73 -0.27 -0.25
N MET A 57 20.94 0.34 0.65
CA MET A 57 20.72 -0.21 1.97
C MET A 57 20.06 -1.58 1.93
N ALA A 58 19.04 -1.78 1.10
CA ALA A 58 18.39 -3.07 0.93
C ALA A 58 19.39 -4.15 0.48
N LEU A 59 20.31 -3.82 -0.44
CA LEU A 59 21.38 -4.72 -0.86
C LEU A 59 22.39 -5.01 0.26
N SER A 60 22.70 -4.02 1.10
CA SER A 60 23.55 -4.18 2.29
C SER A 60 22.89 -5.10 3.34
N ILE A 61 21.59 -4.94 3.58
CA ILE A 61 20.80 -5.85 4.42
C ILE A 61 20.88 -7.30 3.92
N LEU A 62 20.78 -7.52 2.60
CA LEU A 62 20.93 -8.85 2.01
C LEU A 62 22.32 -9.46 2.16
N ARG A 63 23.35 -8.65 2.43
CA ARG A 63 24.72 -9.11 2.74
C ARG A 63 24.94 -9.38 4.22
N GLY A 64 23.95 -9.12 5.08
CA GLY A 64 24.00 -9.39 6.51
C GLY A 64 24.17 -8.15 7.39
N ASP A 65 24.04 -6.95 6.83
CA ASP A 65 24.01 -5.73 7.64
C ASP A 65 22.64 -5.54 8.30
N PHE A 66 22.62 -4.97 9.51
CA PHE A 66 21.40 -4.69 10.27
C PHE A 66 21.29 -3.20 10.64
N PRO A 67 21.19 -2.30 9.65
CA PRO A 67 21.08 -0.87 9.92
C PRO A 67 19.74 -0.57 10.61
N VAL A 68 19.78 0.30 11.62
CA VAL A 68 18.58 0.87 12.24
C VAL A 68 18.21 2.19 11.56
N PHE A 69 19.23 2.96 11.17
CA PHE A 69 19.08 4.26 10.52
C PHE A 69 19.85 4.33 9.20
N PHE A 70 19.51 5.30 8.37
CA PHE A 70 20.24 5.64 7.15
C PHE A 70 21.68 6.09 7.45
N PRO A 71 22.67 5.73 6.61
CA PRO A 71 24.04 6.15 6.81
C PRO A 71 24.16 7.68 6.84
N GLY A 72 24.71 8.22 7.94
CA GLY A 72 24.86 9.67 8.11
C GLY A 72 23.66 10.37 8.74
N ASP A 73 22.50 9.72 8.82
CA ASP A 73 21.28 10.25 9.42
C ASP A 73 20.95 9.50 10.71
N GLY A 74 20.78 10.22 11.83
CA GLY A 74 20.42 9.64 13.12
C GLY A 74 18.91 9.51 13.37
N TYR A 75 18.08 9.75 12.36
CA TYR A 75 16.62 9.89 12.53
C TYR A 75 15.80 9.13 11.49
N MET A 76 16.33 8.90 10.29
CA MET A 76 15.61 8.21 9.21
C MET A 76 15.74 6.69 9.41
N GLY A 77 14.63 6.02 9.74
CA GLY A 77 14.62 4.57 9.97
C GLY A 77 14.74 3.75 8.68
N SER A 78 15.22 2.52 8.80
CA SER A 78 15.51 1.60 7.69
C SER A 78 14.37 0.65 7.30
N LEU A 79 13.14 0.86 7.82
CA LEU A 79 12.01 -0.06 7.63
C LEU A 79 11.69 -0.30 6.16
N GLU A 80 11.68 0.77 5.36
CA GLU A 80 11.45 0.68 3.91
C GLU A 80 12.52 -0.19 3.23
N SER A 81 13.79 0.03 3.56
CA SER A 81 14.91 -0.75 3.02
C SER A 81 14.84 -2.22 3.41
N TYR A 82 14.34 -2.56 4.61
CA TYR A 82 14.07 -3.95 4.99
C TYR A 82 12.96 -4.59 4.15
N ALA A 83 11.85 -3.88 3.94
CA ALA A 83 10.76 -4.38 3.08
C ALA A 83 11.25 -4.57 1.63
N THR A 84 12.02 -3.62 1.12
CA THR A 84 12.66 -3.69 -0.20
C THR A 84 13.66 -4.86 -0.28
N ALA A 85 14.44 -5.11 0.78
CA ALA A 85 15.35 -6.26 0.83
C ALA A 85 14.59 -7.59 0.70
N VAL A 86 13.43 -7.72 1.34
CA VAL A 86 12.57 -8.90 1.18
C VAL A 86 12.14 -9.06 -0.29
N LEU A 87 11.68 -7.99 -0.94
CA LEU A 87 11.30 -8.05 -2.36
C LEU A 87 12.49 -8.40 -3.25
N PHE A 88 13.66 -7.80 -3.03
CA PHE A 88 14.89 -8.09 -3.77
C PHE A 88 15.35 -9.54 -3.56
N ARG A 89 15.16 -10.11 -2.37
CA ARG A 89 15.48 -11.52 -2.10
C ARG A 89 14.61 -12.47 -2.90
N LEU A 90 13.33 -12.12 -3.08
CA LEU A 90 12.33 -12.97 -3.75
C LEU A 90 12.35 -12.84 -5.26
N LEU A 91 12.50 -11.62 -5.79
CA LEU A 91 12.30 -11.29 -7.20
C LEU A 91 13.59 -10.81 -7.90
N GLY A 92 14.68 -10.65 -7.15
CA GLY A 92 15.91 -10.04 -7.62
C GLY A 92 15.90 -8.52 -7.50
N PRO A 93 17.07 -7.85 -7.40
CA PRO A 93 17.13 -6.38 -7.35
C PRO A 93 16.68 -5.76 -8.67
N SER A 94 15.75 -4.79 -8.62
CA SER A 94 15.35 -4.00 -9.78
C SER A 94 14.89 -2.60 -9.37
N PRO A 95 15.04 -1.59 -10.25
CA PRO A 95 14.52 -0.23 -10.00
C PRO A 95 13.02 -0.22 -9.71
N ALA A 96 12.23 -1.01 -10.45
CA ALA A 96 10.77 -1.07 -10.29
C ALA A 96 10.35 -1.51 -8.88
N LEU A 97 11.13 -2.38 -8.25
CA LEU A 97 10.83 -2.90 -6.91
C LEU A 97 11.11 -1.88 -5.79
N LEU A 98 11.93 -0.85 -6.05
CA LEU A 98 12.10 0.28 -5.10
C LEU A 98 10.76 0.99 -4.86
N TYR A 99 9.95 1.11 -5.90
CA TYR A 99 8.67 1.81 -5.83
C TYR A 99 7.52 0.93 -5.34
N ALA A 100 7.71 -0.39 -5.28
CA ALA A 100 6.66 -1.32 -4.88
C ALA A 100 6.24 -1.13 -3.42
N VAL A 101 7.21 -0.93 -2.52
CA VAL A 101 6.96 -0.71 -1.09
C VAL A 101 6.17 0.58 -0.83
N PRO A 102 6.62 1.78 -1.27
CA PRO A 102 5.86 3.01 -1.06
C PRO A 102 4.50 2.97 -1.76
N CYS A 103 4.38 2.34 -2.94
CA CYS A 103 3.09 2.16 -3.60
C CYS A 103 2.12 1.32 -2.76
N ALA A 104 2.57 0.17 -2.25
CA ALA A 104 1.75 -0.72 -1.45
C ALA A 104 1.29 -0.05 -0.14
N LEU A 105 2.22 0.62 0.56
CA LEU A 105 1.91 1.35 1.79
C LEU A 105 0.92 2.49 1.52
N SER A 106 1.11 3.22 0.43
CA SER A 106 0.25 4.34 0.06
C SER A 106 -1.18 3.89 -0.30
N VAL A 107 -1.33 2.75 -0.98
CA VAL A 107 -2.66 2.16 -1.25
C VAL A 107 -3.29 1.60 0.03
N GLY A 108 -2.51 0.93 0.88
CA GLY A 108 -2.98 0.44 2.18
C GLY A 108 -3.47 1.58 3.09
N LEU A 109 -2.79 2.73 3.05
CA LEU A 109 -3.17 3.92 3.82
C LEU A 109 -4.55 4.45 3.42
N ILE A 110 -4.96 4.34 2.16
CA ILE A 110 -6.32 4.71 1.73
C ILE A 110 -7.36 3.90 2.52
N GLY A 111 -7.17 2.59 2.59
CA GLY A 111 -8.06 1.70 3.33
C GLY A 111 -8.08 1.99 4.82
N LEU A 112 -6.90 2.27 5.41
CA LEU A 112 -6.79 2.62 6.81
C LEU A 112 -7.51 3.94 7.12
N VAL A 113 -7.23 5.00 6.35
CA VAL A 113 -7.81 6.34 6.55
C VAL A 113 -9.32 6.33 6.34
N TYR A 114 -9.82 5.57 5.37
CA TYR A 114 -11.26 5.47 5.14
C TYR A 114 -12.02 4.80 6.29
N ARG A 115 -11.34 3.96 7.07
CA ARG A 115 -11.92 3.19 8.19
C ARG A 115 -11.80 3.89 9.55
N LEU A 116 -11.00 4.95 9.65
CA LEU A 116 -10.83 5.77 10.85
C LEU A 116 -11.93 6.83 10.95
#